data_AF-B0T9Y8-F1
#
_entry.id   AF-B0T9Y8-F1
#
_cell.length_a   1.000
_cell.length_b   1.000
_cell.length_c   1.000
_cell.angle_alpha   90.00
_cell.angle_beta   90.00
_cell.angle_gamma   90.00
#
_symmetry.space_group_name_H-M   'P 1'
#
loop_
_entity.id
_entity.type
_entity.pdbx_description
1 polymer ?
#
loop_
_entity_poly.entity_id
_entity_poly.type
_entity_poly.pdbx_seq_one_letter_code
_entity_poly.pdbx_strand_id
1 'polypeptide(L)'
;MVAVLHTWGQNLHHHPHIHCVVPGGGLSPDNQRWVACRPGFFLPVRVLSRLFRRLFLEHLQDAFETGELRFFGKLAGLAASFGHYLWRDEADVGVRTRATRGKSQTKESAITGV
;
A
#
# COMPACT_ATOMS: atom_id res chain seq x y z
N MET A 1 10.99 -4.18 8.03
CA MET A 1 10.38 -3.73 6.76
C MET A 1 10.72 -2.27 6.61
N VAL A 2 11.05 -1.82 5.39
CA VAL A 2 11.28 -0.40 5.10
C VAL A 2 10.21 0.04 4.10
N ALA A 3 9.57 1.17 4.37
CA ALA A 3 8.55 1.74 3.50
C ALA A 3 8.87 3.22 3.19
N VAL A 4 8.70 3.62 1.94
CA VAL A 4 8.94 4.99 1.48
C VAL A 4 7.74 5.48 0.67
N LEU A 5 7.15 6.59 1.12
CA LEU A 5 6.09 7.27 0.40
C LEU A 5 6.69 8.12 -0.73
N HIS A 6 6.12 7.99 -1.92
CA HIS A 6 6.37 8.83 -3.06
C HIS A 6 5.06 9.47 -3.49
N THR A 7 5.06 10.77 -3.78
CA THR A 7 3.85 11.52 -4.17
C THR A 7 3.79 11.83 -5.67
N TRP A 8 4.88 11.56 -6.41
CA TRP A 8 5.02 11.92 -7.81
C TRP A 8 5.49 10.72 -8.64
N GLY A 9 4.91 10.55 -9.82
CA GLY A 9 5.38 9.60 -10.83
C GLY A 9 6.58 10.12 -11.62
N GLN A 10 7.14 9.28 -12.50
CA GLN A 10 8.30 9.63 -13.34
C GLN A 10 8.06 10.87 -14.21
N ASN A 11 6.82 11.06 -14.69
CA ASN A 11 6.42 12.22 -15.49
C ASN A 11 5.94 13.42 -14.64
N LEU A 12 6.21 13.42 -13.32
CA LEU A 12 5.78 14.46 -12.38
C LEU A 12 4.25 14.68 -12.32
N HIS A 13 3.47 13.67 -12.68
CA HIS A 13 2.05 13.64 -12.32
C HIS A 13 1.90 13.22 -10.86
N HIS A 14 0.92 13.82 -10.18
CA HIS A 14 0.57 13.43 -8.81
C HIS A 14 0.13 11.96 -8.82
N HIS A 15 0.90 11.11 -8.13
CA HIS A 15 0.72 9.66 -8.14
C HIS A 15 1.23 9.11 -6.80
N PRO A 16 0.46 9.27 -5.71
CA PRO A 16 0.89 8.84 -4.39
C PRO A 16 0.94 7.31 -4.30
N HIS A 17 2.13 6.78 -4.00
CA HIS A 17 2.38 5.36 -3.86
C HIS A 17 3.43 5.07 -2.79
N ILE A 18 3.33 3.92 -2.15
CA ILE A 18 4.29 3.48 -1.13
C ILE A 18 5.12 2.34 -1.69
N HIS A 19 6.44 2.51 -1.66
CA HIS A 19 7.39 1.44 -1.92
C HIS A 19 7.75 0.74 -0.63
N CYS A 20 7.44 -0.54 -0.55
CA CYS A 20 7.69 -1.41 0.59
C CYS A 20 8.73 -2.46 0.22
N VAL A 21 9.89 -2.44 0.89
CA VAL A 21 10.89 -3.51 0.76
C VAL A 21 10.62 -4.57 1.82
N VAL A 22 10.30 -5.77 1.36
CA VAL A 22 9.99 -6.92 2.21
C VAL A 22 11.00 -8.03 1.90
N PRO A 23 11.61 -8.64 2.93
CA PRO A 23 12.60 -9.69 2.68
C PRO A 23 11.93 -10.94 2.09
N GLY A 24 12.66 -11.64 1.23
CA GLY A 24 12.19 -12.87 0.55
C GLY A 24 12.02 -14.10 1.43
N GLY A 25 11.67 -13.95 2.71
CA GLY A 25 11.60 -15.01 3.73
C GLY A 25 11.40 -14.45 5.12
N GLY A 26 11.51 -15.31 6.13
CA GLY A 26 11.45 -14.92 7.54
C GLY A 26 12.23 -15.89 8.42
N LEU A 27 12.32 -15.58 9.72
CA LEU A 27 12.88 -16.52 10.68
C LEU A 27 11.94 -17.71 10.87
N SER A 28 12.53 -18.85 11.17
CA SER A 28 11.81 -20.05 11.64
C SER A 28 11.11 -19.77 12.97
N PRO A 29 10.05 -20.52 13.34
CA PRO A 29 9.34 -20.30 14.59
C PRO A 29 10.21 -20.38 15.86
N ASP A 30 11.31 -21.14 15.80
CA ASP A 30 12.31 -21.27 16.87
C ASP A 30 13.43 -20.19 16.78
N ASN A 31 13.34 -19.28 15.81
CA ASN A 31 14.31 -18.23 15.50
C ASN A 31 15.74 -18.70 15.19
N GLN A 32 15.98 -19.99 14.95
CA GLN A 32 17.33 -20.53 14.78
C GLN A 32 17.86 -20.40 13.35
N ARG A 33 16.97 -20.27 12.36
CA ARG A 33 17.36 -20.22 10.93
C ARG A 33 16.43 -19.37 10.08
N TRP A 34 16.95 -18.89 8.96
CA TRP A 34 16.16 -18.25 7.91
C TRP A 34 15.39 -19.28 7.08
N VAL A 35 14.12 -18.97 6.79
CA VAL A 35 13.24 -19.73 5.90
C VAL A 35 12.91 -18.86 4.69
N ALA A 36 13.47 -19.20 3.53
CA ALA A 36 13.21 -18.48 2.29
C ALA A 36 11.80 -18.77 1.75
N CYS A 37 11.19 -17.78 1.11
CA CYS A 37 9.97 -17.95 0.33
C CYS A 37 10.20 -18.85 -0.89
N ARG A 38 9.13 -19.50 -1.36
CA ARG A 38 9.19 -20.37 -2.54
C ARG A 38 9.66 -19.59 -3.78
N PRO A 39 10.47 -20.20 -4.66
CA PRO A 39 10.82 -19.59 -5.94
C PRO A 39 9.56 -19.26 -6.76
N GLY A 40 9.54 -18.10 -7.41
CA GLY A 40 8.43 -17.67 -8.27
C GLY A 40 7.16 -17.20 -7.54
N PHE A 41 7.06 -17.36 -6.21
CA PHE A 41 5.91 -16.93 -5.43
C PHE A 41 6.35 -16.25 -4.15
N PHE A 42 6.01 -14.96 -3.99
CA PHE A 42 6.35 -14.21 -2.80
C PHE A 42 5.11 -13.82 -1.98
N LEU A 43 4.09 -13.26 -2.63
CA LEU A 43 2.90 -12.74 -1.97
C LEU A 43 1.66 -12.89 -2.88
N PRO A 44 0.48 -13.17 -2.31
CA PRO A 44 -0.77 -13.27 -3.07
C PRO A 44 -1.30 -11.86 -3.43
N VAL A 45 -0.70 -11.24 -4.45
CA VAL A 45 -0.96 -9.83 -4.83
C VAL A 45 -2.45 -9.51 -4.94
N ARG A 46 -3.24 -10.34 -5.63
CA ARG A 46 -4.68 -10.10 -5.80
C ARG A 46 -5.44 -10.02 -4.47
N VAL A 47 -5.08 -10.87 -3.50
CA VAL A 47 -5.73 -10.89 -2.19
C VAL A 47 -5.26 -9.69 -1.37
N LEU A 48 -3.96 -9.39 -1.39
CA LEU A 48 -3.39 -8.23 -0.70
C LEU A 48 -3.92 -6.91 -1.25
N SER A 49 -4.10 -6.76 -2.57
CA SER A 49 -4.69 -5.56 -3.16
C SER A 49 -6.09 -5.31 -2.62
N ARG A 50 -6.93 -6.36 -2.57
CA ARG A 50 -8.31 -6.24 -2.06
C ARG A 50 -8.34 -5.94 -0.57
N LEU A 51 -7.49 -6.61 0.22
CA LEU A 51 -7.39 -6.39 1.66
C LEU A 51 -6.86 -4.99 1.98
N PHE A 52 -5.77 -4.58 1.33
CA PHE A 52 -5.18 -3.26 1.52
C PHE A 52 -6.18 -2.16 1.16
N ARG A 53 -6.84 -2.26 -0.01
CA ARG A 53 -7.88 -1.31 -0.41
C ARG A 53 -8.97 -1.18 0.66
N ARG A 54 -9.50 -2.31 1.13
CA ARG A 54 -10.53 -2.32 2.17
C ARG A 54 -10.05 -1.62 3.45
N LEU A 55 -8.93 -2.07 4.01
CA LEU A 55 -8.40 -1.52 5.27
C LEU A 55 -8.04 -0.05 5.13
N PHE A 56 -7.45 0.35 4.00
CA PHE A 56 -7.09 1.74 3.75
C PHE A 56 -8.32 2.65 3.73
N LEU A 57 -9.39 2.24 3.03
CA LEU A 57 -10.63 3.01 2.96
C LEU A 57 -11.36 3.03 4.31
N GLU A 58 -11.40 1.91 5.04
CA GLU A 58 -11.96 1.83 6.40
C GLU A 58 -11.23 2.81 7.34
N HIS A 59 -9.90 2.76 7.38
CA HIS A 59 -9.13 3.68 8.23
C HIS A 59 -9.23 5.14 7.80
N LEU A 60 -9.38 5.42 6.50
CA LEU A 60 -9.56 6.78 6.01
C LEU A 60 -10.94 7.35 6.39
N GLN A 61 -11.98 6.51 6.39
CA GLN A 61 -13.30 6.85 6.90
C GLN A 61 -13.25 7.10 8.42
N ASP A 62 -12.65 6.18 9.19
CA ASP A 62 -12.53 6.31 10.64
C ASP A 62 -11.77 7.60 11.02
N ALA A 63 -10.65 7.89 10.35
CA ALA A 63 -9.88 9.10 10.57
C ALA A 63 -10.71 10.36 10.27
N PHE A 64 -11.58 10.32 9.26
CA PHE A 64 -12.49 11.43 8.96
C PHE A 64 -13.56 11.60 10.03
N GLU A 65 -14.22 10.51 10.44
CA GLU A 65 -15.29 10.54 11.45
C GLU A 65 -14.79 10.98 12.83
N THR A 66 -13.57 10.58 13.19
CA THR A 66 -12.91 10.99 14.44
C THR A 66 -12.27 12.38 14.35
N GLY A 67 -12.26 12.99 13.18
CA GLY A 67 -11.71 14.33 12.95
C GLY A 67 -10.18 14.39 12.95
N GLU A 68 -9.48 13.25 12.83
CA GLU A 68 -8.04 13.16 12.59
C GLU A 68 -7.67 13.53 11.15
N LEU A 69 -8.53 13.18 10.19
CA LEU A 69 -8.46 13.64 8.81
C LEU A 69 -9.30 14.91 8.66
N ARG A 70 -8.63 16.00 8.28
CA ARG A 70 -9.27 17.29 8.00
C ARG A 70 -8.81 17.81 6.65
N PHE A 71 -9.73 18.46 5.94
CA PHE A 71 -9.44 19.08 4.67
C PHE A 71 -9.30 20.59 4.83
N PHE A 72 -8.33 21.17 4.12
CA PHE A 72 -7.99 22.58 4.23
C PHE A 72 -7.83 23.24 2.86
N GLY A 73 -7.93 24.57 2.83
CA GLY A 73 -7.76 25.36 1.61
C GLY A 73 -8.68 24.90 0.49
N LYS A 74 -8.11 24.63 -0.69
CA LYS A 74 -8.87 24.19 -1.89
C LYS A 74 -9.60 22.86 -1.69
N LEU A 75 -9.23 22.05 -0.70
CA LEU A 75 -9.85 20.77 -0.41
C LEU A 75 -10.97 20.86 0.64
N ALA A 76 -11.19 22.02 1.28
CA ALA A 76 -12.15 22.14 2.38
C ALA A 76 -13.58 21.69 2.00
N GLY A 77 -14.00 21.94 0.76
CA GLY A 77 -15.31 21.50 0.25
C GLY A 77 -15.49 19.98 0.17
N LEU A 78 -14.39 19.20 0.17
CA LEU A 78 -14.45 17.75 0.14
C LEU A 78 -15.06 17.17 1.42
N ALA A 79 -14.95 17.86 2.57
CA ALA A 79 -15.52 17.41 3.83
C ALA A 79 -17.03 17.12 3.73
N ALA A 80 -17.77 17.92 2.94
CA ALA A 80 -19.21 17.75 2.77
C ALA A 80 -19.59 16.53 1.91
N SER A 81 -18.68 16.04 1.07
CA SER A 81 -18.93 14.95 0.12
C SER A 81 -18.05 13.72 0.34
N PHE A 82 -17.15 13.74 1.32
CA PHE A 82 -16.11 12.74 1.51
C PHE A 82 -16.67 11.34 1.79
N GLY A 83 -17.66 11.24 2.68
CA GLY A 83 -18.33 9.96 2.94
C GLY A 83 -19.00 9.37 1.69
N HIS A 84 -19.59 10.21 0.83
CA HIS A 84 -20.17 9.75 -0.44
C HIS A 84 -19.09 9.36 -1.47
N TYR A 85 -17.94 10.02 -1.46
CA TYR A 85 -16.81 9.72 -2.35
C TYR A 85 -16.17 8.36 -2.04
N LEU A 86 -16.03 8.00 -0.76
CA LEU A 86 -15.43 6.73 -0.33
C LEU A 86 -16.22 5.49 -0.76
N TRP A 87 -17.55 5.60 -0.89
CA TRP A 87 -18.42 4.50 -1.31
C TRP A 87 -18.60 4.39 -2.84
N ARG A 88 -18.14 5.37 -3.62
CA ARG A 88 -17.94 5.14 -5.05
C ARG A 88 -16.70 4.27 -5.20
N ASP A 89 -16.86 3.14 -5.88
CA ASP A 89 -15.82 2.15 -6.16
C ASP A 89 -14.61 2.70 -6.97
N GLU A 90 -14.54 4.02 -7.16
CA GLU A 90 -13.58 4.76 -8.00
C GLU A 90 -12.30 5.18 -7.28
N ALA A 91 -12.12 4.85 -5.99
CA ALA A 91 -10.81 4.93 -5.37
C ALA A 91 -9.91 3.82 -5.93
N ASP A 92 -9.06 4.18 -6.90
CA ASP A 92 -8.10 3.26 -7.54
C ASP A 92 -6.90 3.00 -6.62
N VAL A 93 -7.13 2.17 -5.61
CA VAL A 93 -6.10 1.71 -4.66
C VAL A 93 -5.64 0.31 -5.06
N GLY A 94 -4.39 0.19 -5.53
CA GLY A 94 -3.81 -1.07 -5.99
C GLY A 94 -2.53 -1.47 -5.25
N VAL A 95 -2.29 -2.78 -5.14
CA VAL A 95 -0.99 -3.34 -4.72
C VAL A 95 -0.35 -4.05 -5.92
N ARG A 96 0.94 -3.79 -6.15
CA ARG A 96 1.78 -4.45 -7.14
C ARG A 96 3.04 -4.97 -6.46
N THR A 97 3.62 -6.04 -7.00
CA THR A 97 4.87 -6.61 -6.47
C THR A 97 5.86 -6.87 -7.58
N ARG A 98 7.14 -6.57 -7.34
CA ARG A 98 8.25 -6.90 -8.22
C ARG A 98 9.29 -7.71 -7.43
N ALA A 99 9.48 -8.96 -7.80
CA ALA A 99 10.56 -9.78 -7.24
C ALA A 99 11.74 -9.81 -8.22
N THR A 100 12.93 -9.42 -7.75
CA THR A 100 14.18 -9.57 -8.50
C THR A 100 14.83 -10.91 -8.13
N ARG A 101 15.43 -11.61 -9.11
CA ARG A 101 16.10 -12.90 -8.92
C ARG A 101 17.62 -12.70 -8.96
N GLY A 102 18.30 -12.72 -7.80
CA GLY A 102 19.77 -12.71 -7.74
C GLY A 102 20.35 -12.29 -6.38
N LYS A 103 21.14 -13.19 -5.76
CA LYS A 103 22.12 -13.06 -4.66
C LYS A 103 22.05 -11.85 -3.69
N SER A 104 20.87 -11.52 -3.17
CA SER A 104 20.60 -10.86 -1.87
C SER A 104 19.12 -10.50 -1.93
N GLN A 105 18.25 -11.31 -1.31
CA GLN A 105 16.82 -11.25 -1.57
C GLN A 105 16.13 -10.06 -0.87
N THR A 106 16.25 -8.88 -1.44
CA THR A 106 15.30 -7.78 -1.24
C THR A 106 14.25 -7.86 -2.33
N LYS A 107 12.98 -8.07 -1.95
CA LYS A 107 11.85 -8.04 -2.88
C LYS A 107 11.10 -6.72 -2.68
N GLU A 108 10.91 -5.99 -3.76
CA GLU A 108 10.23 -4.70 -3.76
C GLU A 108 8.75 -4.90 -4.02
N SER A 109 7.91 -4.40 -3.13
CA SER A 109 6.47 -4.31 -3.36
C SER A 109 6.10 -2.85 -3.48
N ALA A 110 5.42 -2.48 -4.55
CA ALA A 110 4.95 -1.12 -4.77
C ALA A 110 3.43 -1.12 -4.59
N ILE A 111 2.95 -0.45 -3.55
CA ILE A 111 1.52 -0.18 -3.40
C ILE A 111 1.25 1.09 -4.21
N THR A 112 0.78 0.90 -5.43
CA THR A 112 0.45 1.97 -6.37
C THR A 112 -1.05 2.26 -6.29
N GLY A 113 -1.44 3.37 -5.67
CA GLY A 113 -2.74 3.98 -5.97
C GLY A 113 -2.61 4.78 -7.26
N VAL A 114 -3.56 4.67 -8.17
CA VAL A 114 -3.62 5.51 -9.37
C VAL A 114 -4.47 6.73 -9.07
#